data_AF-A0A8J7VPI3-F1
#
_entry.id   AF-A0A8J7VPI3-F1
#
_cell.length_a   1.000
_cell.length_b   1.000
_cell.length_c   1.000
_cell.angle_alpha   90.00
_cell.angle_beta   90.00
_cell.angle_gamma   90.00
#
_symmetry.space_group_name_H-M   'P 1'
#
loop_
_entity.id
_entity.type
_entity.pdbx_description
1 polymer ?
#
loop_
_entity_poly.entity_id
_entity_poly.type
_entity_poly.pdbx_seq_one_letter_code
_entity_poly.pdbx_strand_id
1 'polypeptide(L)'
;MTDIKAVDIERIRTFVAVRQAARPARRAAFALALPLVAFLVVAFVAPILYLLVTAVDNPETKAVLPQTIAALDRWDGTATPDEAVFAALAADLKQANADKTAA
;
A
#
# COMPACT_ATOMS: atom_id res chain seq x y z
N MET A 1 7.72 -61.46 -18.13
CA MET A 1 7.98 -60.41 -17.13
C MET A 1 8.79 -59.21 -17.66
N THR A 2 9.12 -59.15 -18.96
CA THR A 2 10.02 -58.10 -19.51
C THR A 2 9.26 -57.02 -20.29
N ASP A 3 8.08 -57.36 -20.83
CA ASP A 3 7.28 -56.50 -21.72
C ASP A 3 6.50 -55.40 -20.98
N ILE A 4 5.92 -55.72 -19.82
CA ILE A 4 5.16 -54.76 -18.98
C ILE A 4 6.04 -53.57 -18.57
N LYS A 5 7.30 -53.84 -18.18
CA LYS A 5 8.22 -52.77 -17.78
C LYS A 5 8.59 -51.85 -18.94
N ALA A 6 8.69 -52.36 -20.17
CA ALA A 6 9.04 -51.55 -21.34
C ALA A 6 7.92 -50.57 -21.69
N VAL A 7 6.67 -51.05 -21.69
CA VAL A 7 5.47 -50.25 -21.95
C VAL A 7 5.28 -49.14 -20.89
N ASP A 8 5.55 -49.44 -19.62
CA ASP A 8 5.43 -48.46 -18.54
C ASP A 8 6.49 -47.35 -18.64
N ILE A 9 7.73 -47.69 -19.01
CA ILE A 9 8.83 -46.73 -19.17
C ILE A 9 8.50 -45.73 -20.30
N GLU A 10 7.92 -46.21 -21.40
CA GLU A 10 7.53 -45.38 -22.54
C GLU A 10 6.37 -44.44 -22.18
N ARG A 11 5.36 -44.94 -21.46
CA ARG A 11 4.26 -44.11 -20.94
C ARG A 11 4.78 -42.99 -20.04
N ILE A 12 5.67 -43.30 -19.09
CA ILE A 12 6.23 -42.30 -18.16
C ILE A 12 6.98 -41.19 -18.92
N ARG A 13 7.78 -41.55 -19.94
CA ARG A 13 8.48 -40.56 -20.78
C ARG A 13 7.51 -39.64 -21.52
N THR A 14 6.42 -40.19 -22.06
CA THR A 14 5.39 -39.41 -22.76
C THR A 14 4.69 -38.42 -21.83
N PHE A 15 4.27 -38.85 -20.64
CA PHE A 15 3.64 -37.95 -19.66
C PHE A 15 4.59 -36.85 -19.18
N VAL A 16 5.87 -37.16 -18.99
CA VAL A 16 6.89 -36.18 -18.60
C VAL A 16 7.17 -35.18 -19.72
N ALA A 17 7.25 -35.63 -20.99
CA ALA A 17 7.46 -34.78 -22.15
C ALA A 17 6.30 -33.80 -22.37
N VAL A 18 5.04 -34.28 -22.27
CA VAL A 18 3.84 -33.42 -22.35
C VAL A 18 3.83 -32.37 -21.23
N ARG A 19 4.18 -32.78 -20.01
CA ARG A 19 4.24 -31.86 -18.86
C ARG A 19 5.35 -30.82 -18.98
N GLN A 20 6.46 -31.14 -19.63
CA GLN A 20 7.53 -30.19 -19.94
C GLN A 20 7.12 -29.20 -21.05
N ALA A 21 6.42 -29.68 -22.09
CA ALA A 21 5.87 -28.84 -23.14
C ALA A 21 4.78 -27.86 -22.65
N ALA A 22 4.06 -28.20 -21.57
CA ALA A 22 3.07 -27.32 -20.94
C ALA A 22 3.67 -26.18 -20.07
N ARG A 23 4.97 -26.23 -19.73
CA ARG A 23 5.64 -25.20 -18.92
C ARG A 23 5.80 -23.83 -19.60
N PRO A 24 6.24 -23.72 -20.88
CA PRO A 24 6.31 -22.43 -21.56
C PRO A 24 4.94 -21.77 -21.72
N ALA A 25 3.87 -22.55 -21.92
CA ALA A 25 2.50 -22.03 -22.02
C ALA A 25 2.05 -21.31 -20.73
N ARG A 26 2.41 -21.83 -19.55
CA ARG A 26 2.12 -21.16 -18.27
C ARG A 26 2.86 -19.83 -18.10
N ARG A 27 4.14 -19.77 -18.49
CA ARG A 27 4.92 -18.52 -18.41
C ARG A 27 4.40 -17.47 -19.39
N ALA A 28 4.00 -17.89 -20.59
CA ALA A 28 3.35 -17.02 -21.57
C ALA A 28 2.00 -16.51 -21.06
N ALA A 29 1.20 -17.35 -20.41
CA ALA A 29 -0.07 -16.93 -19.79
C ALA A 29 0.14 -15.87 -18.69
N PHE A 30 1.14 -16.04 -17.83
CA PHE A 30 1.50 -15.02 -16.82
C PHE A 30 2.05 -13.74 -17.46
N ALA A 31 2.85 -13.86 -18.52
CA ALA A 31 3.35 -12.69 -19.26
C ALA A 31 2.22 -11.90 -19.93
N LEU A 32 1.15 -12.57 -20.38
CA LEU A 32 -0.05 -11.91 -20.90
C LEU A 32 -0.86 -11.20 -19.81
N ALA A 33 -0.89 -11.73 -18.58
CA ALA A 33 -1.58 -11.12 -17.45
C ALA A 33 -0.76 -9.98 -16.78
N LEU A 34 0.57 -10.03 -16.88
CA LEU A 34 1.49 -9.06 -16.28
C LEU A 34 1.16 -7.59 -16.62
N PRO A 35 0.95 -7.19 -17.89
CA PRO A 35 0.62 -5.80 -18.22
C PRO A 35 -0.71 -5.34 -17.63
N LEU A 36 -1.71 -6.24 -17.55
CA LEU A 36 -2.99 -5.93 -16.94
C LEU A 36 -2.85 -5.71 -15.42
N VAL A 37 -2.08 -6.56 -14.74
CA VAL A 37 -1.80 -6.40 -13.31
C VAL A 37 -0.99 -5.14 -13.04
N ALA A 38 0.03 -4.84 -13.86
CA ALA A 38 0.82 -3.62 -13.74
C ALA A 38 -0.06 -2.37 -13.89
N PHE A 39 -0.97 -2.36 -14.87
CA PHE A 39 -1.95 -1.30 -15.03
C PHE A 39 -2.83 -1.13 -13.78
N LEU A 40 -3.33 -2.22 -13.20
CA LEU A 40 -4.15 -2.17 -11.99
C LEU A 40 -3.37 -1.63 -10.78
N VAL A 41 -2.10 -2.02 -10.62
CA VAL A 41 -1.24 -1.48 -9.56
C VAL A 41 -1.03 0.03 -9.73
N VAL A 42 -0.76 0.50 -10.95
CA VAL A 42 -0.55 1.93 -11.20
C VAL A 42 -1.85 2.72 -11.06
N ALA A 43 -2.97 2.20 -11.56
CA ALA A 43 -4.25 2.91 -11.56
C ALA A 43 -4.95 2.92 -10.20
N PHE A 44 -4.73 1.91 -9.36
CA PHE A 44 -5.41 1.78 -8.06
C PHE A 44 -4.45 1.81 -6.89
N VAL A 45 -3.44 0.93 -6.86
CA VAL A 45 -2.57 0.79 -5.68
C VAL A 45 -1.74 2.05 -5.45
N ALA A 46 -1.16 2.66 -6.49
CA ALA A 46 -0.38 3.88 -6.33
C ALA A 46 -1.23 5.07 -5.82
N PRO A 47 -2.42 5.39 -6.37
CA PRO A 47 -3.31 6.41 -5.80
C PRO A 47 -3.77 6.11 -4.38
N ILE A 48 -4.08 4.84 -4.06
CA ILE A 48 -4.48 4.45 -2.69
C ILE A 48 -3.34 4.73 -1.70
N LEU A 49 -2.10 4.37 -2.05
CA LEU A 49 -0.93 4.66 -1.22
C LEU A 49 -0.71 6.16 -1.08
N TYR A 50 -0.84 6.92 -2.16
CA TYR A 50 -0.73 8.37 -2.14
C TYR A 50 -1.77 9.00 -1.20
N LEU A 51 -3.04 8.58 -1.31
CA LEU A 51 -4.11 9.05 -0.44
C LEU A 51 -3.88 8.63 1.02
N LEU A 52 -3.36 7.42 1.27
CA LEU A 52 -3.09 6.94 2.63
C LEU A 52 -1.98 7.75 3.31
N VAL A 53 -0.86 8.01 2.61
CA VAL A 53 0.22 8.84 3.14
C VAL A 53 -0.27 10.27 3.35
N THR A 54 -1.01 10.81 2.38
CA THR A 54 -1.59 12.17 2.49
C THR A 54 -2.54 12.30 3.67
N ALA A 55 -3.36 11.28 3.96
CA ALA A 55 -4.32 11.29 5.07
C ALA A 55 -3.66 11.20 6.45
N VAL A 56 -2.51 10.53 6.57
CA VAL A 56 -1.74 10.48 7.82
C VAL A 56 -0.99 11.79 8.04
N ASP A 57 -0.37 12.35 6.99
CA ASP A 57 0.43 13.56 7.12
C ASP A 57 -0.35 14.87 7.07
N ASN A 58 -1.65 14.83 6.71
CA ASN A 58 -2.61 15.94 6.58
C ASN A 58 -1.94 17.32 6.47
N PRO A 59 -1.37 17.67 5.29
CA PRO A 59 -0.64 18.92 5.12
C PRO A 59 -1.47 20.16 5.45
N GLU A 60 -2.80 20.11 5.28
CA GLU A 60 -3.70 21.20 5.69
C GLU A 60 -3.74 21.39 7.21
N THR A 61 -3.73 20.33 8.01
CA THR A 61 -3.75 20.46 9.48
C THR A 61 -2.46 21.09 10.00
N LYS A 62 -1.32 20.79 9.37
CA LYS A 62 -0.03 21.45 9.66
C LYS A 62 -0.02 22.94 9.31
N ALA A 63 -0.78 23.34 8.28
CA ALA A 63 -0.90 24.74 7.88
C ALA A 63 -1.84 25.54 8.79
N VAL A 64 -2.91 24.92 9.29
CA VAL A 64 -3.94 25.59 10.09
C VAL A 64 -3.59 25.63 11.58
N LEU A 65 -2.88 24.63 12.12
CA LEU A 65 -2.54 24.52 13.54
C LEU A 65 -1.02 24.43 13.81
N PRO A 66 -0.19 25.37 13.30
CA PRO A 66 1.26 25.27 13.39
C PRO A 66 1.79 25.32 14.84
N GLN A 67 1.18 26.13 15.73
CA GLN A 67 1.65 26.26 17.12
C GLN A 67 1.29 25.02 17.95
N THR A 68 0.12 24.43 17.69
CA THR A 68 -0.39 23.25 18.38
C THR A 68 0.47 22.03 18.08
N ILE A 69 0.84 21.81 16.81
CA ILE A 69 1.69 20.69 16.41
C ILE A 69 3.10 20.84 17.02
N ALA A 70 3.66 22.05 17.05
CA ALA A 70 4.94 22.32 17.69
C ALA A 70 4.91 22.08 19.22
N ALA A 71 3.77 22.33 19.87
CA ALA A 71 3.60 22.06 21.29
C ALA A 71 3.37 20.55 21.57
N LEU A 72 2.65 19.85 20.68
CA LEU A 72 2.40 18.41 20.74
C LEU A 72 3.65 17.56 20.47
N ASP A 73 4.66 18.07 19.77
CA ASP A 73 5.91 17.35 19.51
C ASP A 73 6.63 16.92 20.80
N ARG A 74 6.37 17.61 21.92
CA ARG A 74 6.92 17.28 23.24
C ARG A 74 6.03 16.32 24.05
N TRP A 75 4.83 16.01 23.57
CA TRP A 75 3.85 15.21 24.27
C TRP A 75 3.98 13.73 23.92
N ASP A 76 3.95 12.87 24.94
CA ASP A 76 4.19 11.43 24.79
C ASP A 76 2.95 10.62 24.37
N GLY A 77 1.79 11.27 24.23
CA GLY A 77 0.55 10.63 23.79
C GLY A 77 -0.18 9.80 24.86
N THR A 78 0.29 9.78 26.12
CA THR A 78 -0.24 8.88 27.16
C THR A 78 -1.11 9.58 28.20
N ALA A 79 -0.74 10.79 28.63
CA ALA A 79 -1.46 11.59 29.62
C ALA A 79 -2.09 12.83 28.99
N THR A 80 -2.90 13.60 29.71
CA THR A 80 -3.41 14.89 29.20
C THR A 80 -2.24 15.82 28.86
N PRO A 81 -2.22 16.48 27.68
CA PRO A 81 -1.16 17.42 27.33
C PRO A 81 -1.06 18.59 28.32
N ASP A 82 0.13 19.19 28.41
CA ASP A 82 0.34 20.38 29.25
C ASP A 82 -0.52 21.57 28.78
N GLU A 83 -0.81 22.51 29.70
CA GLU A 83 -1.60 23.72 29.43
C GLU A 83 -1.08 24.52 28.23
N ALA A 84 0.24 24.50 28.00
CA ALA A 84 0.86 25.16 26.85
C ALA A 84 0.33 24.65 25.49
N VAL A 85 -0.07 23.36 25.40
CA VAL A 85 -0.65 22.77 24.20
C VAL A 85 -2.07 23.28 23.97
N PHE A 86 -2.87 23.43 25.03
CA PHE A 86 -4.21 24.00 24.95
C PHE A 86 -4.20 25.48 24.60
N ALA A 87 -3.26 26.24 25.15
CA ALA A 87 -3.08 27.65 24.80
C ALA A 87 -2.67 27.82 23.33
N ALA A 88 -1.80 26.95 22.81
CA ALA A 88 -1.40 26.93 21.41
C ALA A 88 -2.59 26.59 20.48
N LEU A 89 -3.43 25.62 20.87
CA LEU A 89 -4.65 25.28 20.14
C LEU A 89 -5.64 26.45 20.08
N ALA A 90 -5.87 27.14 21.20
CA ALA A 90 -6.75 28.30 21.23
C ALA A 90 -6.23 29.44 20.34
N ALA A 91 -4.92 29.66 20.32
CA ALA A 91 -4.28 30.66 19.46
C ALA A 91 -4.43 30.32 17.98
N ASP A 92 -4.12 29.08 17.59
CA ASP A 92 -4.25 28.61 16.22
C ASP A 92 -5.70 28.63 15.73
N LEU A 93 -6.68 28.22 16.56
CA LEU A 93 -8.11 28.28 16.20
C LEU A 93 -8.60 29.72 16.00
N LYS A 94 -8.12 30.65 16.83
CA LYS A 94 -8.44 32.08 16.67
C LYS A 94 -7.87 32.64 15.37
N GLN A 95 -6.64 32.23 15.02
CA GLN A 95 -5.98 32.58 13.77
C GLN A 95 -6.74 31.99 12.56
N ALA A 96 -7.05 30.69 12.59
CA ALA A 96 -7.80 29.99 11.55
C ALA A 96 -9.20 30.57 11.33
N ASN A 97 -9.87 31.03 12.40
CA ASN A 97 -11.16 31.70 12.30
C ASN A 97 -11.04 33.08 11.61
N ALA A 98 -10.02 33.86 11.98
CA ALA A 98 -9.74 35.15 11.33
C ALA A 98 -9.41 34.97 9.83
N ASP A 99 -8.67 33.91 9.50
CA ASP A 99 -8.26 33.56 8.14
C ASP A 99 -9.35 32.78 7.36
N LYS A 100 -10.52 32.54 7.97
CA LYS A 100 -11.65 31.75 7.43
C LYS A 100 -11.25 30.35 6.93
N THR A 101 -10.24 29.76 7.55
CA THR A 101 -9.74 28.40 7.29
C THR A 101 -10.14 27.42 8.38
N ALA A 102 -10.81 27.89 9.44
CA ALA A 102 -11.53 27.03 10.37
C ALA A 102 -12.78 26.46 9.68
N ALA A 103 -12.81 25.13 9.48
CA ALA A 103 -13.93 24.38 8.92
C ALA A 103 -15.11 24.24 9.90
#